data_AF-A0A3G3K2Q4-F1
#
_entry.id   AF-A0A3G3K2Q4-F1
#
_cell.length_a   1.000
_cell.length_b   1.000
_cell.length_c   1.000
_cell.angle_alpha   90.00
_cell.angle_beta   90.00
_cell.angle_gamma   90.00
#
_symmetry.space_group_name_H-M   'P 1'
#
loop_
_entity.id
_entity.type
_entity.pdbx_description
1 polymer ?
#
loop_
_entity_poly.entity_id
_entity_poly.type
_entity_poly.pdbx_seq_one_letter_code
_entity_poly.pdbx_strand_id
1 'polypeptide(L)'
;MLAPLTHWMEIALWVVLGSMAVDFLIGLFKLGTGGSLRFVPDFVVRYLKDILYYVLPLLVLASVSVMDSTGWIVLAGYYAGAVAVVLKYLWDIKAKL
;
A
#
# COMPACT_ATOMS: atom_id res chain seq x y z
N MET A 1 0.26 -20.49 -8.13
CA MET A 1 -0.93 -19.63 -8.05
C MET A 1 -0.95 -19.04 -6.65
N LEU A 2 -1.08 -17.72 -6.49
CA LEU A 2 -1.30 -17.13 -5.16
C LEU A 2 -2.62 -17.71 -4.62
N ALA A 3 -2.66 -18.09 -3.34
CA ALA A 3 -3.91 -18.55 -2.73
C ALA A 3 -4.97 -17.43 -2.87
N PRO A 4 -6.24 -17.76 -3.16
CA PRO A 4 -7.28 -16.75 -3.24
C PRO A 4 -7.35 -16.01 -1.89
N LEU A 5 -7.28 -14.68 -1.96
CA LEU A 5 -7.44 -13.82 -0.79
C LEU A 5 -8.79 -14.13 -0.13
N THR A 6 -8.82 -14.19 1.19
CA THR A 6 -10.11 -14.12 1.87
C THR A 6 -10.73 -12.76 1.62
N HIS A 7 -12.06 -12.68 1.68
CA HIS A 7 -12.78 -11.44 1.40
C HIS A 7 -12.26 -10.24 2.22
N TRP A 8 -11.95 -10.45 3.50
CA TRP A 8 -11.45 -9.39 4.37
C TRP A 8 -10.02 -8.96 4.06
N MET A 9 -9.17 -9.88 3.60
CA MET A 9 -7.82 -9.55 3.14
C MET A 9 -7.88 -8.76 1.84
N GLU A 10 -8.76 -9.14 0.92
CA GLU A 10 -8.99 -8.37 -0.30
C GLU A 10 -9.43 -6.94 0.02
N ILE A 11 -10.41 -6.76 0.92
CA ILE A 11 -10.86 -5.44 1.35
C ILE A 11 -9.70 -4.62 1.94
N ALA A 12 -8.90 -5.20 2.84
CA ALA A 12 -7.75 -4.51 3.43
C ALA A 12 -6.74 -4.07 2.37
N LEU A 13 -6.48 -4.94 1.38
CA LEU A 13 -5.61 -4.61 0.25
C LEU A 13 -6.17 -3.47 -0.60
N TRP A 14 -7.49 -3.45 -0.85
CA TRP A 14 -8.15 -2.34 -1.53
C TRP A 14 -8.02 -1.02 -0.77
N VAL A 15 -8.13 -1.04 0.56
CA VAL A 15 -7.93 0.16 1.39
C VAL A 15 -6.48 0.65 1.31
N VAL A 16 -5.50 -0.27 1.36
CA VAL A 16 -4.08 0.05 1.18
C VAL A 16 -3.85 0.70 -0.19
N LEU A 17 -4.25 0.04 -1.27
CA LEU A 17 -4.10 0.55 -2.64
C LEU A 17 -4.83 1.87 -2.84
N GLY A 18 -6.02 2.02 -2.27
CA GLY A 18 -6.78 3.26 -2.30
C GLY A 18 -6.05 4.41 -1.61
N SER A 19 -5.50 4.19 -0.42
CA SER A 19 -4.71 5.20 0.31
C SER A 19 -3.45 5.63 -0.47
N MET A 20 -2.76 4.67 -1.09
CA MET A 20 -1.63 4.90 -1.97
C MET A 20 -2.02 5.74 -3.19
N ALA A 21 -3.14 5.38 -3.84
CA ALA A 21 -3.61 6.08 -5.02
C ALA A 21 -4.00 7.53 -4.71
N VAL A 22 -4.68 7.78 -3.59
CA VAL A 22 -5.04 9.15 -3.17
C VAL A 22 -3.79 9.99 -2.93
N ASP A 23 -2.80 9.45 -2.21
CA ASP A 23 -1.53 10.14 -1.96
C ASP A 23 -0.76 10.47 -3.24
N PHE A 24 -0.76 9.53 -4.19
CA PHE A 24 -0.17 9.72 -5.51
C PHE A 24 -0.88 10.83 -6.29
N LEU A 25 -2.21 10.82 -6.35
CA LEU A 25 -2.99 11.83 -7.07
C LEU A 25 -2.79 13.24 -6.50
N ILE A 26 -2.79 13.38 -5.18
CA ILE A 26 -2.53 14.66 -4.51
C ILE A 26 -1.11 15.14 -4.82
N GLY A 27 -0.12 14.25 -4.73
CA GLY A 27 1.27 14.57 -5.06
C GLY A 27 1.45 15.01 -6.52
N LEU A 28 0.79 14.31 -7.44
CA LEU A 28 0.82 14.62 -8.86
C LEU A 28 0.19 15.99 -9.16
N PHE A 29 -0.95 16.29 -8.53
CA PHE A 29 -1.61 17.59 -8.69
C PHE A 29 -0.72 18.74 -8.20
N LYS A 30 -0.09 18.61 -7.03
CA LYS A 30 0.81 19.64 -6.49
C LYS A 30 2.05 19.84 -7.36
N LEU A 31 2.61 18.76 -7.94
CA LEU A 31 3.70 18.87 -8.91
C LEU A 31 3.29 19.63 -10.18
N GLY A 32 2.04 19.47 -10.63
CA GLY A 32 1.52 20.19 -11.79
C GLY A 32 1.26 21.68 -11.55
N THR A 33 0.85 22.08 -10.33
CA THR A 33 0.49 23.47 -10.02
C THR A 33 1.64 24.34 -9.51
N GLY A 34 2.80 23.76 -9.16
CA GLY A 34 3.94 24.52 -8.63
C GLY A 34 5.30 23.83 -8.70
N GLY A 35 5.39 22.62 -9.28
CA GLY A 35 6.62 21.85 -9.41
C GLY A 35 7.20 21.88 -10.82
N SER A 36 8.48 21.51 -10.96
CA SER A 36 9.10 21.29 -12.26
C SER A 36 8.76 19.90 -12.78
N LEU A 37 8.28 19.82 -14.03
CA LEU A 37 7.96 18.57 -14.74
C LEU A 37 9.14 17.59 -14.83
N ARG A 38 10.38 18.05 -14.60
CA ARG A 38 11.57 17.19 -14.55
C ARG A 38 11.56 16.19 -13.39
N PHE A 39 10.78 16.42 -12.33
CA PHE A 39 10.70 15.54 -11.16
C PHE A 39 9.63 14.45 -11.27
N VAL A 40 8.84 14.42 -12.34
CA VAL A 40 7.78 13.43 -12.55
C VAL A 40 8.31 11.99 -12.66
N PRO A 41 9.42 11.70 -13.37
CA PRO A 41 9.94 10.33 -13.45
C PRO A 41 10.33 9.77 -12.08
N ASP A 42 11.06 10.54 -11.26
CA ASP A 42 11.48 10.11 -9.92
C ASP A 42 10.27 9.91 -8.99
N PHE A 43 9.25 10.76 -9.12
CA PHE A 43 7.99 10.63 -8.39
C PHE A 43 7.27 9.32 -8.72
N VAL A 44 7.14 8.98 -10.01
CA VAL A 44 6.49 7.74 -10.45
C VAL A 44 7.32 6.52 -10.03
N VAL A 45 8.64 6.54 -10.19
CA VAL A 45 9.50 5.43 -9.79
C VAL A 45 9.43 5.18 -8.28
N ARG A 46 9.37 6.24 -7.46
CA ARG A 46 9.16 6.10 -6.02
C ARG A 46 7.83 5.43 -5.70
N TYR A 47 6.75 5.83 -6.36
CA TYR A 47 5.44 5.20 -6.17
C TYR A 47 5.44 3.72 -6.54
N LEU A 48 6.07 3.34 -7.65
CA LEU A 48 6.20 1.94 -8.05
C LEU A 48 7.04 1.11 -7.04
N LYS A 49 8.11 1.70 -6.49
CA LYS A 49 8.88 1.08 -5.41
C LYS A 49 8.01 0.86 -4.18
N ASP A 50 7.22 1.85 -3.79
CA ASP A 50 6.34 1.71 -2.63
C ASP A 50 5.30 0.59 -2.83
N ILE A 51 4.73 0.43 -4.04
CA ILE A 51 3.87 -0.72 -4.37
C ILE A 51 4.63 -2.02 -4.13
N LEU A 52 5.85 -2.13 -4.66
CA LEU A 52 6.66 -3.32 -4.47
C LEU A 52 6.96 -3.58 -2.99
N TYR A 53 7.31 -2.56 -2.21
CA TYR A 53 7.72 -2.72 -0.82
C TYR A 53 6.57 -2.85 0.17
N TYR A 54 5.36 -2.43 -0.16
CA TYR A 54 4.22 -2.47 0.75
C TYR A 54 3.19 -3.50 0.35
N VAL A 55 2.85 -3.61 -0.94
CA VAL A 55 1.82 -4.54 -1.42
C VAL A 55 2.37 -5.95 -1.53
N LEU A 56 3.58 -6.12 -2.06
CA LEU A 56 4.13 -7.47 -2.25
C LEU A 56 4.31 -8.22 -0.91
N PRO A 57 4.84 -7.62 0.17
CA PRO A 57 4.89 -8.29 1.46
C PRO A 57 3.53 -8.70 2.00
N LEU A 58 2.49 -7.87 1.80
CA LEU A 58 1.11 -8.23 2.18
C LEU A 58 0.61 -9.43 1.37
N LEU A 59 0.87 -9.49 0.06
CA LEU A 59 0.52 -10.64 -0.77
C LEU A 59 1.29 -11.90 -0.38
N VAL A 60 2.54 -11.77 0.05
CA VAL A 60 3.34 -12.88 0.60
C VAL A 60 2.72 -13.38 1.89
N LEU A 61 2.44 -12.49 2.85
CA LEU A 61 1.74 -12.83 4.11
C LEU A 61 0.41 -13.51 3.83
N ALA A 62 -0.35 -13.01 2.86
CA ALA A 62 -1.60 -13.62 2.46
C ALA A 62 -1.42 -15.05 1.94
N SER A 63 -0.40 -15.28 1.13
CA SER A 63 -0.12 -16.60 0.54
C SER A 63 0.36 -17.61 1.59
N VAL A 64 1.20 -17.19 2.53
CA VAL A 64 1.71 -18.07 3.59
C VAL A 64 0.71 -18.27 4.73
N SER A 65 -0.35 -17.48 4.81
CA SER A 65 -1.40 -17.64 5.83
C SER A 65 -2.07 -19.02 5.80
N VAL A 66 -2.12 -19.67 4.63
CA VAL A 66 -2.65 -21.04 4.47
C VAL A 66 -1.77 -22.07 5.19
N MET A 67 -0.50 -21.76 5.41
CA MET A 67 0.47 -22.63 6.11
C MET A 67 0.51 -22.37 7.62
N ASP A 68 -0.24 -21.37 8.11
CA ASP A 68 -0.27 -21.02 9.53
C ASP A 68 -1.14 -22.00 10.33
N SER A 69 -0.50 -22.93 11.04
CA SER A 69 -1.19 -23.90 11.90
C SER A 69 -1.85 -23.27 13.14
N THR A 70 -1.46 -22.05 13.52
CA THR A 70 -2.09 -21.32 14.63
C THR A 70 -3.39 -20.65 14.21
N GLY A 71 -3.55 -20.40 12.91
CA GLY A 71 -4.74 -19.79 12.31
C GLY A 71 -4.90 -18.29 12.54
N TRP A 72 -3.97 -17.61 13.23
CA TRP A 72 -4.12 -16.18 13.54
C TRP A 72 -2.83 -15.36 13.46
N ILE A 73 -1.63 -15.94 13.61
CA ILE A 73 -0.38 -15.17 13.68
C ILE A 73 -0.10 -14.46 12.37
N VAL A 74 -0.14 -15.18 11.24
CA VAL A 74 0.14 -14.59 9.93
C VAL A 74 -0.96 -13.60 9.55
N LEU A 75 -2.21 -13.91 9.92
CA LEU A 75 -3.35 -13.04 9.68
C LEU A 75 -3.24 -11.72 10.45
N ALA A 76 -2.82 -11.77 11.71
CA ALA A 76 -2.56 -10.59 12.53
C ALA A 76 -1.43 -9.74 11.91
N GLY A 77 -0.33 -10.38 11.47
CA GLY A 77 0.75 -9.69 10.77
C GLY A 77 0.28 -9.00 9.49
N TYR A 78 -0.57 -9.67 8.70
CA TYR A 78 -1.17 -9.12 7.49
C TYR A 78 -1.97 -7.85 7.78
N TYR A 79 -2.91 -7.91 8.75
CA TYR A 79 -3.74 -6.75 9.06
C TYR A 79 -2.97 -5.62 9.75
N ALA A 80 -2.01 -5.95 10.63
CA ALA A 80 -1.14 -4.95 11.22
C ALA A 80 -0.30 -4.23 10.16
N GLY A 81 0.25 -4.97 9.20
CA GLY A 81 0.96 -4.41 8.05
C GLY A 81 0.06 -3.52 7.20
N ALA A 82 -1.15 -3.97 6.88
CA ALA A 82 -2.11 -3.18 6.11
C ALA A 82 -2.46 -1.85 6.80
N VAL A 83 -2.76 -1.90 8.11
CA VAL A 83 -3.04 -0.69 8.90
C VAL A 83 -1.83 0.24 8.94
N ALA A 84 -0.62 -0.29 9.14
CA ALA A 84 0.60 0.52 9.15
C ALA A 84 0.80 1.27 7.83
N VAL A 85 0.58 0.60 6.69
CA VAL A 85 0.67 1.23 5.36
C VAL A 85 -0.40 2.32 5.19
N VAL A 86 -1.65 2.04 5.56
CA VAL A 86 -2.73 3.04 5.50
C VAL A 86 -2.40 4.27 6.34
N LEU A 87 -1.97 4.08 7.59
CA LEU A 87 -1.61 5.19 8.50
C LEU A 87 -0.45 6.03 7.94
N LYS A 88 0.58 5.37 7.37
CA LYS A 88 1.66 6.06 6.65
C LYS A 88 1.09 6.99 5.57
N TYR A 89 0.26 6.46 4.68
CA TYR A 89 -0.28 7.25 3.57
C TYR A 89 -1.23 8.36 4.03
N LEU A 90 -2.01 8.14 5.09
CA LEU A 90 -2.81 9.20 5.69
C LEU A 90 -1.94 10.34 6.25
N TRP A 91 -0.80 10.02 6.89
CA TRP A 91 0.16 11.03 7.34
C TRP A 91 0.86 11.74 6.18
N ASP A 92 1.27 11.01 5.14
CA ASP A 92 1.88 11.58 3.93
C ASP A 92 0.90 12.56 3.25
N ILE A 93 -0.37 12.19 3.13
CA ILE A 93 -1.44 13.06 2.60
C ILE A 93 -1.60 14.30 3.47
N LYS A 94 -1.70 14.14 4.79
CA LYS A 94 -1.85 15.26 5.73
C LYS A 94 -0.66 16.22 5.68
N ALA A 95 0.56 15.71 5.54
CA ALA A 95 1.76 16.51 5.42
C ALA A 95 1.85 17.23 4.07
N LYS A 96 1.23 16.67 3.03
CA LYS A 96 1.15 17.29 1.72
C LYS A 96 0.14 18.40 1.68
N LEU A 97 -1.06 18.23 2.22
CA LEU A 97 -2.18 19.20 2.17
C LEU A 97 -1.74 20.58 2.67
#